data_AF-A0A8S4PAJ8-F1
#
_entry.id   AF-A0A8S4PAJ8-F1
#
_cell.length_a   1.000
_cell.length_b   1.000
_cell.length_c   1.000
_cell.angle_alpha   90.00
_cell.angle_beta   90.00
_cell.angle_gamma   90.00
#
_symmetry.space_group_name_H-M   'P 1'
#
loop_
_entity.id
_entity.type
_entity.pdbx_description
1 polymer ?
#
loop_
_entity_poly.entity_id
_entity_poly.type
_entity_poly.pdbx_seq_one_letter_code
_entity_poly.pdbx_strand_id
1 'polypeptide(L)'
;MPDVFSFGLGGGSKVKVDKEFAQVGPQSVGYNLKSEGLLFGGSILTATDIAVANDLLTLGDVTKVKATVNDVTAKQCLDKIHSMLEDAIDQVKTSADDVTVVLVGGGSVLVDTNRHIQGCNNILKPPHFQVANAIGAALSQVSGSVDTVVNLASTTRDDAIAQAKQQACDLAIQAGAETDTIQICEVDEIGLAYLPGNATRIKVKAIGNLRANNNPSIAQHKLASLADQKSDSNDRTKDESGGDIPATQQSYDELLNPTIEHTNILEYSPRINPAGEWVLSELDVECICIGAGILGCGGGGNPHMGKLRSLKALKDGKTIRVISPERCASLMTDKSLVTTVAFMGAPAIIIEKLVQGGETCASISAMLDVYNKGARCPEADIKSNETGVRYIDDY
;
A
#
# COMPACT_ATOMS: atom_id res chain seq x y z
N MET A 1 13.87 -0.69 0.40
CA MET A 1 12.45 -0.96 0.77
C MET A 1 12.51 -1.81 2.02
N PRO A 2 11.68 -1.56 3.06
CA PRO A 2 11.67 -2.45 4.22
C PRO A 2 11.34 -3.87 3.77
N ASP A 3 12.02 -4.85 4.37
CA ASP A 3 11.67 -6.25 4.17
C ASP A 3 10.44 -6.58 5.02
N VAL A 4 9.44 -7.19 4.40
CA VAL A 4 8.12 -7.41 5.02
C VAL A 4 7.65 -8.82 4.71
N PHE A 5 7.51 -9.63 5.75
CA PHE A 5 6.83 -10.92 5.67
C PHE A 5 5.35 -10.77 6.02
N SER A 6 4.46 -11.17 5.11
CA SER A 6 3.01 -11.08 5.29
C SER A 6 2.37 -12.46 5.28
N PHE A 7 1.52 -12.73 6.26
CA PHE A 7 0.78 -13.99 6.37
C PHE A 7 -0.68 -13.75 6.80
N GLY A 8 -1.56 -14.69 6.48
CA GLY A 8 -3.01 -14.54 6.59
C GLY A 8 -3.58 -14.78 7.99
N LEU A 9 -3.22 -13.94 8.97
CA LEU A 9 -3.74 -14.01 10.33
C LEU A 9 -4.23 -12.64 10.83
N GLY A 10 -5.48 -12.57 11.26
CA GLY A 10 -6.07 -11.39 11.88
C GLY A 10 -7.36 -11.72 12.63
N GLY A 11 -7.96 -10.73 13.29
CA GLY A 11 -9.14 -10.96 14.14
C GLY A 11 -10.33 -11.61 13.42
N GLY A 12 -10.49 -11.32 12.13
CA GLY A 12 -11.53 -11.91 11.28
C GLY A 12 -11.16 -13.25 10.63
N SER A 13 -9.96 -13.79 10.86
CA SER A 13 -9.55 -15.07 10.29
C SER A 13 -10.54 -16.16 10.70
N LYS A 14 -11.12 -16.84 9.71
CA LYS A 14 -12.10 -17.92 9.92
C LYS A 14 -11.40 -19.09 10.57
N VAL A 15 -12.04 -19.67 11.58
CA VAL A 15 -11.54 -20.84 12.30
C VAL A 15 -12.45 -22.01 11.98
N LYS A 16 -11.83 -23.11 11.56
CA LYS A 16 -12.51 -24.40 11.40
C LYS A 16 -11.91 -25.38 12.39
N VAL A 17 -12.78 -26.04 13.12
CA VAL A 17 -12.41 -27.08 14.07
C VAL A 17 -12.95 -28.39 13.52
N ASP A 18 -12.06 -29.35 13.31
CA ASP A 18 -12.40 -30.76 13.17
C ASP A 18 -11.91 -31.50 14.42
N LYS A 19 -12.35 -32.75 14.64
CA LYS A 19 -12.09 -33.54 15.85
C LYS A 19 -10.60 -33.66 16.22
N GLU A 20 -9.69 -33.49 15.27
CA GLU A 20 -8.24 -33.59 15.45
C GLU A 20 -7.44 -32.36 15.01
N PHE A 21 -8.07 -31.38 14.33
CA PHE A 21 -7.33 -30.28 13.71
C PHE A 21 -8.03 -28.93 13.86
N ALA A 22 -7.27 -27.93 14.30
CA ALA A 22 -7.67 -26.53 14.29
C ALA A 22 -7.03 -25.82 13.10
N GLN A 23 -7.86 -25.35 12.17
CA GLN A 23 -7.43 -24.51 11.05
C GLN A 23 -7.80 -23.05 11.33
N VAL A 24 -6.83 -22.15 11.24
CA VAL A 24 -7.02 -20.70 11.39
C VAL A 24 -6.59 -20.00 10.10
N GLY A 25 -7.52 -19.28 9.46
CA GLY A 25 -7.27 -18.61 8.19
C GLY A 25 -7.05 -19.59 7.02
N PRO A 26 -6.53 -19.09 5.88
CA PRO A 26 -6.23 -17.68 5.57
C PRO A 26 -7.50 -16.86 5.25
N GLN A 27 -8.65 -17.51 5.06
CA GLN A 27 -9.91 -16.83 4.78
C GLN A 27 -10.33 -15.96 5.97
N SER A 28 -10.91 -14.79 5.69
CA SER A 28 -11.31 -13.82 6.71
C SER A 28 -12.70 -13.27 6.43
N VAL A 29 -13.43 -12.90 7.48
CA VAL A 29 -14.66 -12.09 7.38
C VAL A 29 -14.34 -10.59 7.24
N GLY A 30 -13.09 -10.19 7.49
CA GLY A 30 -12.64 -8.81 7.30
C GLY A 30 -13.51 -7.79 8.05
N TYR A 31 -14.04 -6.81 7.32
CA TYR A 31 -14.90 -5.76 7.87
C TYR A 31 -16.25 -6.28 8.40
N ASN A 32 -16.70 -7.46 7.95
CA ASN A 32 -17.93 -8.10 8.41
C ASN A 32 -17.78 -8.80 9.78
N LEU A 33 -16.65 -8.64 10.48
CA LEU A 33 -16.43 -9.29 11.78
C LEU A 33 -17.57 -9.04 12.78
N LYS A 34 -18.08 -7.80 12.86
CA LYS A 34 -19.17 -7.45 13.77
C LYS A 34 -20.54 -8.03 13.39
N SER A 35 -20.74 -8.47 12.15
CA SER A 35 -21.99 -9.07 11.68
C SER A 35 -21.92 -10.59 11.57
N GLU A 36 -20.76 -11.14 11.18
CA GLU A 36 -20.59 -12.57 10.91
C GLU A 36 -19.94 -13.34 12.07
N GLY A 37 -19.19 -12.69 12.96
CA GLY A 37 -18.50 -13.35 14.07
C GLY A 37 -19.45 -13.85 15.17
N LEU A 38 -19.15 -15.02 15.75
CA LEU A 38 -20.01 -15.66 16.78
C LEU A 38 -20.22 -14.77 18.01
N LEU A 39 -19.17 -14.10 18.51
CA LEU A 39 -19.25 -13.22 19.69
C LEU A 39 -20.19 -12.02 19.49
N PHE A 40 -20.51 -11.68 18.23
CA PHE A 40 -21.43 -10.62 17.86
C PHE A 40 -22.83 -11.13 17.44
N GLY A 41 -23.06 -12.44 17.48
CA GLY A 41 -24.32 -13.07 17.08
C GLY A 41 -24.40 -13.53 15.63
N GLY A 42 -23.28 -13.52 14.89
CA GLY A 42 -23.17 -14.18 13.60
C GLY A 42 -23.02 -15.70 13.75
N SER A 43 -22.66 -16.38 12.66
CA SER A 43 -22.56 -17.85 12.60
C SER A 43 -21.14 -18.37 12.34
N ILE A 44 -20.16 -17.48 12.15
CA ILE A 44 -18.80 -17.84 11.76
C ILE A 44 -17.87 -17.73 12.96
N LEU A 45 -17.17 -18.82 13.28
CA LEU A 45 -16.10 -18.81 14.27
C LEU A 45 -14.86 -18.11 13.70
N THR A 46 -14.31 -17.17 14.46
CA THR A 46 -13.19 -16.32 14.08
C THR A 46 -12.06 -16.37 15.10
N ALA A 47 -10.87 -15.90 14.73
CA ALA A 47 -9.74 -15.80 15.65
C ALA A 47 -10.02 -14.88 16.85
N THR A 48 -10.87 -13.85 16.68
CA THR A 48 -11.32 -13.00 17.80
C THR A 48 -12.14 -13.80 18.81
N ASP A 49 -13.00 -14.70 18.35
CA ASP A 49 -13.75 -15.60 19.24
C ASP A 49 -12.80 -16.48 20.06
N ILE A 50 -11.76 -17.04 19.43
CA ILE A 50 -10.74 -17.86 20.10
C ILE A 50 -9.96 -17.05 21.15
N ALA A 51 -9.59 -15.80 20.85
CA ALA A 51 -8.91 -14.94 21.80
C ALA A 51 -9.79 -14.64 23.03
N VAL A 52 -11.09 -14.40 22.82
CA VAL A 52 -12.07 -14.21 23.91
C VAL A 52 -12.27 -15.51 24.71
N ALA A 53 -12.32 -16.67 24.05
CA ALA A 53 -12.46 -17.97 24.71
C ALA A 53 -11.27 -18.34 25.61
N ASN A 54 -10.08 -17.83 25.30
CA ASN A 54 -8.86 -18.00 26.12
C ASN A 54 -8.59 -16.80 27.04
N ASP A 55 -9.59 -15.94 27.27
CA ASP A 55 -9.49 -14.78 28.17
C ASP A 55 -8.40 -13.75 27.81
N LEU A 56 -7.93 -13.74 26.56
CA LEU A 56 -6.94 -12.74 26.06
C LEU A 56 -7.56 -11.37 25.80
N LEU A 57 -8.89 -11.34 25.60
CA LEU A 57 -9.65 -10.15 25.28
C LEU A 57 -11.05 -10.23 25.88
N THR A 58 -11.52 -9.15 26.49
CA THR A 58 -12.92 -9.01 26.91
C THR A 58 -13.69 -8.24 25.85
N LEU A 59 -14.53 -8.95 25.08
CA LEU A 59 -15.32 -8.36 24.01
C LEU A 59 -16.59 -9.19 23.73
N GLY A 60 -17.70 -8.50 23.47
CA GLY A 60 -18.96 -9.13 23.02
C GLY A 60 -19.57 -10.11 24.03
N ASP A 61 -20.32 -11.08 23.50
CA ASP A 61 -21.01 -12.08 24.30
C ASP A 61 -20.24 -13.41 24.32
N VAL A 62 -19.45 -13.61 25.37
CA VAL A 62 -18.61 -14.78 25.59
C VAL A 62 -19.43 -16.08 25.65
N THR A 63 -20.71 -16.01 26.05
CA THR A 63 -21.55 -17.21 26.21
C THR A 63 -21.81 -17.90 24.87
N LYS A 64 -21.91 -17.13 23.78
CA LYS A 64 -22.10 -17.66 22.41
C LYS A 64 -20.88 -18.43 21.92
N VAL A 65 -19.69 -17.97 22.29
CA VAL A 65 -18.43 -18.63 21.94
C VAL A 65 -18.27 -19.92 22.73
N LYS A 66 -18.47 -19.88 24.07
CA LYS A 66 -18.35 -21.05 24.94
C LYS A 66 -19.38 -22.15 24.65
N ALA A 67 -20.53 -21.79 24.06
CA ALA A 67 -21.51 -22.76 23.58
C ALA A 67 -21.02 -23.55 22.36
N THR A 68 -20.08 -22.99 21.58
CA THR A 68 -19.60 -23.57 20.32
C THR A 68 -18.21 -24.21 20.48
N VAL A 69 -17.35 -23.61 21.29
CA VAL A 69 -15.95 -24.00 21.47
C VAL A 69 -15.68 -24.27 22.95
N ASN A 70 -15.24 -25.49 23.26
CA ASN A 70 -14.80 -25.84 24.61
C ASN A 70 -13.35 -25.37 24.87
N ASP A 71 -12.94 -25.36 26.12
CA ASP A 71 -11.62 -24.86 26.54
C ASP A 71 -10.45 -25.61 25.89
N VAL A 72 -10.61 -26.90 25.58
CA VAL A 72 -9.55 -27.72 24.93
C VAL A 72 -9.34 -27.25 23.50
N THR A 73 -10.44 -27.12 22.74
CA THR A 73 -10.41 -26.64 21.37
C THR A 73 -9.94 -25.19 21.28
N ALA A 74 -10.38 -24.34 22.21
CA ALA A 74 -9.94 -22.94 22.27
C ALA A 74 -8.41 -22.85 22.42
N LYS A 75 -7.83 -23.68 23.31
CA LYS A 75 -6.37 -23.76 23.50
C LYS A 75 -5.65 -24.28 22.26
N GLN A 76 -6.16 -25.33 21.62
CA GLN A 76 -5.58 -25.86 20.38
C GLN A 76 -5.58 -24.83 19.25
N CYS A 77 -6.64 -24.04 19.12
CA CYS A 77 -6.69 -22.96 18.14
C CYS A 77 -5.70 -21.84 18.47
N LEU A 78 -5.54 -21.51 19.75
CA LEU A 78 -4.55 -20.52 20.20
C LEU A 78 -3.11 -21.01 19.98
N ASP A 79 -2.83 -22.28 20.25
CA ASP A 79 -1.55 -22.92 19.92
C ASP A 79 -1.23 -22.79 18.43
N LYS A 80 -2.24 -23.01 17.56
CA LYS A 80 -2.06 -22.84 16.12
C LYS A 80 -1.76 -21.39 15.74
N ILE A 81 -2.44 -20.43 16.36
CA ILE A 81 -2.18 -18.99 16.15
C ILE A 81 -0.75 -18.63 16.52
N HIS A 82 -0.26 -19.08 17.69
CA HIS A 82 1.10 -18.80 18.12
C HIS A 82 2.14 -19.52 17.26
N SER A 83 1.91 -20.78 16.85
CA SER A 83 2.80 -21.47 15.91
C SER A 83 2.92 -20.71 14.58
N MET A 84 1.83 -20.15 14.04
CA MET A 84 1.90 -19.32 12.83
C MET A 84 2.74 -18.04 13.03
N LEU A 85 2.72 -17.47 14.23
CA LEU A 85 3.54 -16.31 14.59
C LEU A 85 5.02 -16.71 14.75
N GLU A 86 5.29 -17.85 15.40
CA GLU A 86 6.65 -18.41 15.56
C GLU A 86 7.28 -18.70 14.20
N ASP A 87 6.54 -19.35 13.30
CA ASP A 87 6.98 -19.59 11.92
C ASP A 87 7.31 -18.26 11.20
N ALA A 88 6.47 -17.24 11.39
CA ALA A 88 6.68 -15.93 10.76
C ALA A 88 7.91 -15.20 11.33
N ILE A 89 8.17 -15.34 12.64
CA ILE A 89 9.34 -14.75 13.28
C ILE A 89 10.62 -15.44 12.79
N ASP A 90 10.61 -16.77 12.71
CA ASP A 90 11.75 -17.55 12.23
C ASP A 90 12.14 -17.18 10.79
N GLN A 91 11.15 -16.96 9.91
CA GLN A 91 11.38 -16.53 8.52
C GLN A 91 12.01 -15.12 8.38
N VAL A 92 11.82 -14.25 9.38
CA VAL A 92 12.32 -12.86 9.35
C VAL A 92 13.65 -12.71 10.09
N LYS A 93 13.95 -13.63 11.01
CA LYS A 93 15.20 -13.61 11.78
C LYS A 93 16.43 -13.72 10.87
N THR A 94 17.43 -12.89 11.15
CA THR A 94 18.72 -12.91 10.44
C THR A 94 19.76 -13.83 11.11
N SER A 95 19.47 -14.33 12.31
CA SER A 95 20.30 -15.31 13.04
C SER A 95 19.41 -16.27 13.84
N ALA A 96 19.99 -17.33 14.38
CA ALA A 96 19.26 -18.27 15.24
C ALA A 96 18.89 -17.69 16.61
N ASP A 97 19.46 -16.54 17.01
CA ASP A 97 19.28 -15.96 18.34
C ASP A 97 17.87 -15.41 18.56
N ASP A 98 17.39 -15.44 19.80
CA ASP A 98 16.08 -14.87 20.14
C ASP A 98 16.04 -13.35 19.92
N VAL A 99 14.90 -12.85 19.44
CA VAL A 99 14.69 -11.43 19.14
C VAL A 99 13.63 -10.81 20.05
N THR A 100 13.67 -9.47 20.17
CA THR A 100 12.58 -8.73 20.80
C THR A 100 11.49 -8.42 19.77
N VAL A 101 10.26 -8.83 20.07
CA VAL A 101 9.09 -8.59 19.22
C VAL A 101 8.26 -7.44 19.76
N VAL A 102 7.93 -6.48 18.90
CA VAL A 102 7.02 -5.38 19.22
C VAL A 102 5.67 -5.62 18.55
N LEU A 103 4.64 -5.88 19.34
CA LEU A 103 3.29 -6.17 18.86
C LEU A 103 2.47 -4.88 18.68
N VAL A 104 2.09 -4.60 17.45
CA VAL A 104 1.25 -3.44 17.09
C VAL A 104 0.04 -3.85 16.25
N GLY A 105 -0.90 -2.92 16.09
CA GLY A 105 -2.14 -3.14 15.35
C GLY A 105 -3.20 -3.92 16.12
N GLY A 106 -4.41 -3.95 15.56
CA GLY A 106 -5.56 -4.61 16.20
C GLY A 106 -5.40 -6.12 16.36
N GLY A 107 -4.61 -6.78 15.50
CA GLY A 107 -4.33 -8.22 15.57
C GLY A 107 -3.47 -8.64 16.77
N SER A 108 -2.77 -7.71 17.43
CA SER A 108 -1.94 -7.98 18.61
C SER A 108 -2.72 -8.51 19.83
N VAL A 109 -4.05 -8.50 19.79
CA VAL A 109 -4.91 -9.10 20.82
C VAL A 109 -5.00 -10.63 20.71
N LEU A 110 -4.55 -11.20 19.59
CA LEU A 110 -4.54 -12.65 19.37
C LEU A 110 -3.32 -13.35 20.00
N VAL A 111 -2.37 -12.58 20.53
CA VAL A 111 -1.12 -13.09 21.09
C VAL A 111 -1.18 -13.01 22.60
N ASP A 112 -0.96 -14.13 23.27
CA ASP A 112 -0.80 -14.18 24.72
C ASP A 112 0.61 -13.71 25.10
N THR A 113 0.73 -12.49 25.62
CA THR A 113 2.01 -11.90 26.01
C THR A 113 2.63 -12.53 27.26
N ASN A 114 1.87 -13.35 28.01
CA ASN A 114 2.39 -14.05 29.19
C ASN A 114 2.99 -15.42 28.84
N ARG A 115 2.77 -15.89 27.60
CA ARG A 115 3.30 -17.16 27.12
C ARG A 115 4.65 -16.96 26.47
N HIS A 116 5.53 -17.95 26.63
CA HIS A 116 6.75 -18.03 25.85
C HIS A 116 6.45 -18.34 24.38
N ILE A 117 6.94 -17.49 23.48
CA ILE A 117 6.88 -17.65 22.03
C ILE A 117 8.29 -18.01 21.56
N GLN A 118 8.43 -19.10 20.82
CA GLN A 118 9.74 -19.53 20.31
C GLN A 118 10.37 -18.47 19.41
N GLY A 119 11.70 -18.32 19.51
CA GLY A 119 12.45 -17.30 18.80
C GLY A 119 12.34 -15.89 19.41
N CYS A 120 11.64 -15.73 20.54
CA CYS A 120 11.46 -14.45 21.22
C CYS A 120 12.01 -14.48 22.65
N ASN A 121 12.84 -13.49 23.00
CA ASN A 121 13.27 -13.29 24.38
C ASN A 121 12.38 -12.28 25.13
N ASN A 122 11.70 -11.41 24.38
CA ASN A 122 10.87 -10.35 24.94
C ASN A 122 9.75 -9.97 23.97
N ILE A 123 8.55 -9.77 24.51
CA ILE A 123 7.37 -9.33 23.77
C ILE A 123 6.90 -8.01 24.35
N LEU A 124 6.96 -6.95 23.55
CA LEU A 124 6.56 -5.60 23.93
C LEU A 124 5.25 -5.25 23.26
N LYS A 125 4.26 -4.82 24.06
CA LYS A 125 3.00 -4.26 23.56
C LYS A 125 2.89 -2.81 24.02
N PRO A 126 3.29 -1.83 23.19
CA PRO A 126 3.34 -0.43 23.61
C PRO A 126 1.92 0.14 23.84
N PRO A 127 1.80 1.22 24.64
CA PRO A 127 0.59 2.03 24.66
C PRO A 127 0.21 2.48 23.24
N HIS A 128 -1.09 2.65 22.99
CA HIS A 128 -1.61 3.07 21.67
C HIS A 128 -1.22 2.15 20.49
N PHE A 129 -0.89 0.87 20.75
CA PHE A 129 -0.55 -0.12 19.71
C PHE A 129 -1.54 -0.16 18.53
N GLN A 130 -2.82 0.17 18.76
CA GLN A 130 -3.88 0.17 17.75
C GLN A 130 -3.65 1.18 16.62
N VAL A 131 -2.90 2.25 16.89
CA VAL A 131 -2.68 3.37 15.96
C VAL A 131 -1.20 3.53 15.60
N ALA A 132 -0.38 2.49 15.77
CA ALA A 132 1.06 2.54 15.52
C ALA A 132 1.41 3.05 14.11
N ASN A 133 0.63 2.68 13.08
CA ASN A 133 0.84 3.17 11.72
C ASN A 133 0.62 4.68 11.61
N ALA A 134 -0.40 5.22 12.29
CA ALA A 134 -0.65 6.66 12.32
C ALA A 134 0.46 7.40 13.06
N ILE A 135 0.98 6.82 14.14
CA ILE A 135 2.15 7.35 14.86
C ILE A 135 3.37 7.35 13.94
N GLY A 136 3.63 6.24 13.23
CA GLY A 136 4.75 6.15 12.28
C GLY A 136 4.65 7.19 11.16
N ALA A 137 3.46 7.41 10.61
CA ALA A 137 3.20 8.45 9.64
C ALA A 137 3.42 9.87 10.23
N ALA A 138 2.95 10.12 11.46
CA ALA A 138 3.10 11.42 12.12
C ALA A 138 4.53 11.74 12.55
N LEU A 139 5.35 10.72 12.85
CA LEU A 139 6.77 10.86 13.19
C LEU A 139 7.68 10.88 11.95
N SER A 140 7.13 10.64 10.75
CA SER A 140 7.91 10.58 9.53
C SER A 140 8.53 11.94 9.21
N GLN A 141 9.84 11.93 9.00
CA GLN A 141 10.58 13.10 8.54
C GLN A 141 10.39 13.32 7.04
N VAL A 142 10.54 14.57 6.61
CA VAL A 142 10.58 14.91 5.18
C VAL A 142 11.83 14.30 4.59
N SER A 143 11.72 13.66 3.43
CA SER A 143 12.86 13.02 2.78
C SER A 143 13.03 13.45 1.33
N GLY A 144 14.27 13.59 0.91
CA GLY A 144 14.68 13.68 -0.49
C GLY A 144 15.50 12.45 -0.86
N SER A 145 15.26 11.88 -2.04
CA SER A 145 15.97 10.68 -2.50
C SER A 145 16.41 10.83 -3.94
N VAL A 146 17.65 10.43 -4.21
CA VAL A 146 18.23 10.35 -5.54
C VAL A 146 18.57 8.90 -5.81
N ASP A 147 18.22 8.42 -7.01
CA ASP A 147 18.57 7.10 -7.52
C ASP A 147 19.03 7.28 -8.96
N THR A 148 20.33 7.16 -9.20
CA THR A 148 20.94 7.49 -10.50
C THR A 148 22.02 6.48 -10.88
N VAL A 149 22.30 6.37 -12.18
CA VAL A 149 23.39 5.56 -12.71
C VAL A 149 24.48 6.49 -13.22
N VAL A 150 25.68 6.35 -12.68
CA VAL A 150 26.83 7.21 -12.99
C VAL A 150 27.93 6.39 -13.63
N ASN A 151 28.50 6.91 -14.71
CA ASN A 151 29.69 6.35 -15.33
C ASN A 151 30.94 6.90 -14.63
N LEU A 152 31.64 6.05 -13.86
CA LEU A 152 32.82 6.43 -13.10
C LEU A 152 34.10 6.57 -13.96
N ALA A 153 34.02 6.38 -15.28
CA ALA A 153 35.12 6.75 -16.18
C ALA A 153 35.17 8.26 -16.45
N SER A 154 34.05 8.97 -16.26
CA SER A 154 33.93 10.43 -16.49
C SER A 154 33.96 11.29 -15.22
N THR A 155 33.97 10.68 -14.03
CA THR A 155 34.02 11.37 -12.73
C THR A 155 34.63 10.46 -11.67
N THR A 156 34.98 10.99 -10.51
CA THR A 156 35.42 10.15 -9.38
C THR A 156 34.22 9.60 -8.60
N ARG A 157 34.43 8.48 -7.91
CA ARG A 157 33.43 7.89 -7.01
C ARG A 157 33.00 8.87 -5.93
N ASP A 158 33.96 9.55 -5.30
CA ASP A 158 33.70 10.47 -4.20
C ASP A 158 32.91 11.69 -4.67
N ASP A 159 33.22 12.24 -5.85
CA ASP A 159 32.49 13.36 -6.43
C ASP A 159 31.05 12.96 -6.81
N ALA A 160 30.86 11.78 -7.40
CA ALA A 160 29.54 11.27 -7.75
C ALA A 160 28.64 11.08 -6.52
N ILE A 161 29.20 10.51 -5.43
CA ILE A 161 28.48 10.35 -4.16
C ILE A 161 28.20 11.71 -3.52
N ALA A 162 29.16 12.64 -3.54
CA ALA A 162 28.97 13.99 -2.99
C ALA A 162 27.86 14.74 -3.73
N GLN A 163 27.83 14.66 -5.07
CA GLN A 163 26.78 15.25 -5.88
C GLN A 163 25.41 14.63 -5.58
N ALA A 164 25.31 13.30 -5.51
CA ALA A 164 24.06 12.62 -5.17
C ALA A 164 23.57 12.96 -3.76
N LYS A 165 24.47 13.12 -2.78
CA LYS A 165 24.15 13.61 -1.43
C LYS A 165 23.59 15.02 -1.46
N GLN A 166 24.24 15.94 -2.17
CA GLN A 166 23.77 17.32 -2.27
C GLN A 166 22.37 17.37 -2.90
N GLN A 167 22.16 16.67 -4.01
CA GLN A 167 20.86 16.58 -4.66
C GLN A 167 19.78 15.99 -3.74
N ALA A 168 20.09 14.94 -2.98
CA ALA A 168 19.13 14.38 -2.02
C ALA A 168 18.77 15.39 -0.92
N CYS A 169 19.74 16.16 -0.41
CA CYS A 169 19.49 17.24 0.53
C CYS A 169 18.61 18.34 -0.09
N ASP A 170 18.92 18.77 -1.31
CA ASP A 170 18.17 19.82 -2.01
C ASP A 170 16.71 19.40 -2.23
N LEU A 171 16.48 18.14 -2.62
CA LEU A 171 15.13 17.56 -2.74
C LEU A 171 14.41 17.53 -1.39
N ALA A 172 15.10 17.20 -0.29
CA ALA A 172 14.50 17.23 1.04
C ALA A 172 14.09 18.66 1.43
N ILE A 173 14.96 19.65 1.17
CA ILE A 173 14.68 21.08 1.39
C ILE A 173 13.46 21.52 0.60
N GLN A 174 13.42 21.18 -0.70
CA GLN A 174 12.33 21.51 -1.60
C GLN A 174 11.00 20.89 -1.13
N ALA A 175 11.04 19.67 -0.61
CA ALA A 175 9.90 18.99 -0.01
C ALA A 175 9.47 19.59 1.35
N GLY A 176 10.19 20.60 1.86
CA GLY A 176 9.85 21.34 3.09
C GLY A 176 10.68 20.99 4.32
N ALA A 177 11.83 20.31 4.16
CA ALA A 177 12.72 20.01 5.28
C ALA A 177 13.47 21.27 5.78
N GLU A 178 13.63 21.38 7.11
CA GLU A 178 14.41 22.44 7.76
C GLU A 178 15.91 22.19 7.53
N THR A 179 16.61 23.18 6.97
CA THR A 179 17.97 23.01 6.41
C THR A 179 19.01 22.48 7.40
N ASP A 180 18.92 22.92 8.65
CA ASP A 180 19.85 22.57 9.73
C ASP A 180 19.58 21.20 10.35
N THR A 181 18.42 20.60 10.06
CA THR A 181 18.04 19.26 10.55
C THR A 181 18.33 18.14 9.56
N ILE A 182 18.82 18.48 8.36
CA ILE A 182 19.03 17.51 7.28
C ILE A 182 20.24 16.64 7.58
N GLN A 183 20.03 15.33 7.43
CA GLN A 183 21.06 14.32 7.52
C GLN A 183 20.88 13.27 6.42
N ILE A 184 22.00 12.69 5.97
CA ILE A 184 21.99 11.54 5.06
C ILE A 184 21.72 10.29 5.88
N CYS A 185 20.65 9.56 5.54
CA CYS A 185 20.28 8.32 6.25
C CYS A 185 20.65 7.04 5.49
N GLU A 186 20.82 7.13 4.17
CA GLU A 186 21.08 5.97 3.31
C GLU A 186 22.01 6.38 2.16
N VAL A 187 23.03 5.57 1.90
CA VAL A 187 23.91 5.67 0.73
C VAL A 187 24.19 4.23 0.27
N ASP A 188 23.55 3.83 -0.82
CA ASP A 188 23.79 2.55 -1.47
C ASP A 188 24.56 2.76 -2.77
N GLU A 189 25.56 1.91 -2.99
CA GLU A 189 26.38 1.91 -4.19
C GLU A 189 26.42 0.50 -4.76
N ILE A 190 25.91 0.33 -5.98
CA ILE A 190 25.82 -0.97 -6.63
C ILE A 190 26.47 -0.87 -8.01
N GLY A 191 27.59 -1.55 -8.20
CA GLY A 191 28.24 -1.66 -9.51
C GLY A 191 27.39 -2.43 -10.52
N LEU A 192 27.22 -1.89 -11.72
CA LEU A 192 26.44 -2.49 -12.81
C LEU A 192 27.37 -3.18 -13.81
N ALA A 193 27.74 -4.43 -13.52
CA ALA A 193 28.73 -5.19 -14.28
C ALA A 193 28.40 -5.40 -15.77
N TYR A 194 27.13 -5.28 -16.16
CA TYR A 194 26.67 -5.45 -17.55
C TYR A 194 26.76 -4.17 -18.39
N LEU A 195 27.10 -3.02 -17.79
CA LEU A 195 27.26 -1.75 -18.50
C LEU A 195 28.75 -1.38 -18.65
N PRO A 196 29.19 -0.96 -19.84
CA PRO A 196 30.56 -0.51 -20.04
C PRO A 196 30.83 0.80 -19.27
N GLY A 197 32.10 1.04 -18.93
CA GLY A 197 32.54 2.30 -18.29
C GLY A 197 32.43 2.34 -16.77
N ASN A 198 32.47 1.19 -16.10
CA ASN A 198 32.39 1.12 -14.62
C ASN A 198 31.13 1.85 -14.09
N ALA A 199 30.00 1.60 -14.75
CA ALA A 199 28.72 2.20 -14.40
C ALA A 199 28.29 1.72 -13.01
N THR A 200 27.90 2.67 -12.17
CA THR A 200 27.53 2.42 -10.78
C THR A 200 26.21 3.08 -10.49
N ARG A 201 25.25 2.32 -9.97
CA ARG A 201 23.99 2.86 -9.45
C ARG A 201 24.26 3.41 -8.05
N ILE A 202 24.01 4.70 -7.86
CA ILE A 202 24.15 5.40 -6.60
C ILE A 202 22.75 5.81 -6.15
N LYS A 203 22.39 5.39 -4.94
CA LYS A 203 21.13 5.75 -4.30
C LYS A 203 21.40 6.42 -2.97
N VAL A 204 20.91 7.64 -2.81
CA VAL A 204 21.10 8.43 -1.59
C VAL A 204 19.76 8.91 -1.08
N LYS A 205 19.56 8.82 0.24
CA LYS A 205 18.39 9.38 0.91
C LYS A 205 18.82 10.35 2.00
N ALA A 206 18.27 11.55 1.96
CA ALA A 206 18.37 12.57 3.00
C ALA A 206 17.03 12.69 3.72
N ILE A 207 17.07 12.98 5.02
CA ILE A 207 15.89 13.21 5.87
C ILE A 207 16.09 14.47 6.72
N GLY A 208 15.00 15.18 7.01
CA GLY A 208 14.99 16.34 7.90
C GLY A 208 13.61 16.60 8.49
N ASN A 209 13.55 17.41 9.54
CA ASN A 209 12.29 17.80 10.16
C ASN A 209 11.49 18.69 9.19
N LEU A 210 10.17 18.53 9.18
CA LEU A 210 9.30 19.43 8.43
C LEU A 210 9.40 20.84 9.01
N ARG A 211 9.67 21.85 8.16
CA ARG A 211 9.64 23.25 8.57
C ARG A 211 8.29 23.57 9.18
N ALA A 212 8.27 23.92 10.46
CA ALA A 212 7.08 24.46 11.08
C ALA A 212 6.79 25.82 10.43
N ASN A 213 5.78 25.89 9.56
CA ASN A 213 5.18 27.18 9.23
C ASN A 213 4.52 27.70 10.51
N ASN A 214 5.25 28.51 11.28
CA ASN A 214 4.75 29.26 12.42
C ASN A 214 3.80 30.37 11.96
N ASN A 215 2.72 30.00 11.27
CA ASN A 215 1.60 30.87 10.96
C ASN A 215 0.44 30.49 11.91
N PRO A 216 0.39 31.06 13.13
CA PRO A 216 -0.65 30.75 14.12
C PRO A 216 -2.07 31.08 13.62
N SER A 217 -2.22 31.81 12.51
CA SER A 217 -3.49 32.13 11.88
C SER A 217 -4.21 30.89 11.30
N ILE A 218 -3.51 29.87 10.81
CA ILE A 218 -4.16 28.68 10.21
C ILE A 218 -4.79 27.78 11.29
N ALA A 219 -4.16 27.68 12.46
CA ALA A 219 -4.65 26.87 13.57
C ALA A 219 -5.84 27.52 14.29
N GLN A 220 -5.89 28.85 14.37
CA GLN A 220 -6.97 29.58 15.06
C GLN A 220 -8.20 29.85 14.17
N HIS A 221 -8.05 30.01 12.86
CA HIS A 221 -9.19 30.28 11.97
C HIS A 221 -10.09 29.06 11.67
N LYS A 222 -9.71 27.84 12.05
CA LYS A 222 -10.46 26.60 11.72
C LYS A 222 -11.57 26.21 12.69
N LEU A 223 -11.62 26.75 13.91
CA LEU A 223 -12.66 26.41 14.88
C LEU A 223 -13.81 27.42 14.95
N ALA A 224 -13.60 28.67 14.52
CA ALA A 224 -14.59 29.75 14.65
C ALA A 224 -15.39 30.03 13.36
N SER A 225 -14.91 29.61 12.19
CA SER A 225 -15.48 30.04 10.88
C SER A 225 -16.56 29.13 10.30
N LEU A 226 -16.91 28.02 10.97
CA LEU A 226 -18.03 27.15 10.57
C LEU A 226 -19.41 27.71 10.99
N ALA A 227 -19.45 28.87 11.66
CA ALA A 227 -20.66 29.37 12.32
C ALA A 227 -21.42 30.49 11.59
N ASP A 228 -20.84 31.21 10.61
CA ASP A 228 -21.53 32.38 10.05
C ASP A 228 -21.30 32.64 8.55
N GLN A 229 -22.39 32.51 7.78
CA GLN A 229 -22.89 33.42 6.71
C GLN A 229 -22.02 33.65 5.45
N LYS A 230 -22.49 33.19 4.28
CA LYS A 230 -23.26 33.90 3.20
C LYS A 230 -22.48 34.95 2.38
N SER A 231 -22.43 34.67 1.06
CA SER A 231 -22.41 35.57 -0.13
C SER A 231 -21.52 36.82 -0.12
N ASP A 232 -20.63 37.00 -1.11
CA ASP A 232 -20.97 37.57 -2.42
C ASP A 232 -19.77 37.67 -3.38
N SER A 233 -20.10 38.02 -4.62
CA SER A 233 -19.44 37.91 -5.93
C SER A 233 -18.30 38.89 -6.33
N ASN A 234 -17.64 38.54 -7.45
CA ASN A 234 -16.94 39.35 -8.49
C ASN A 234 -15.54 39.93 -8.10
N ASP A 235 -14.54 40.07 -8.97
CA ASP A 235 -14.49 40.38 -10.40
C ASP A 235 -13.11 39.99 -11.01
N ARG A 236 -13.08 39.81 -12.33
CA ARG A 236 -11.94 39.54 -13.22
C ARG A 236 -11.07 40.79 -13.43
N THR A 237 -9.80 40.63 -13.85
CA THR A 237 -9.33 40.97 -15.22
C THR A 237 -7.80 41.04 -15.39
N LYS A 238 -7.36 40.48 -16.54
CA LYS A 238 -6.30 40.95 -17.47
C LYS A 238 -4.83 40.88 -17.05
N ASP A 239 -3.85 40.71 -17.93
CA ASP A 239 -3.64 40.10 -19.26
C ASP A 239 -2.20 40.52 -19.67
N GLU A 240 -1.58 39.78 -20.60
CA GLU A 240 -0.44 40.17 -21.48
C GLU A 240 0.98 40.27 -20.86
N SER A 241 2.10 39.95 -21.53
CA SER A 241 2.45 39.24 -22.77
C SER A 241 4.00 39.23 -22.88
N GLY A 242 4.62 38.29 -23.61
CA GLY A 242 6.01 38.37 -24.05
C GLY A 242 6.72 37.02 -24.17
N GLY A 243 6.90 36.52 -25.39
CA GLY A 243 7.45 35.19 -25.69
C GLY A 243 8.95 35.15 -26.03
N ASP A 244 9.50 33.92 -26.03
CA ASP A 244 10.41 33.34 -27.03
C ASP A 244 10.73 31.86 -26.65
N ILE A 245 10.81 30.96 -27.64
CA ILE A 245 11.13 29.51 -27.55
C ILE A 245 12.33 29.31 -28.51
N PRO A 246 13.44 28.54 -28.26
CA PRO A 246 13.42 27.14 -27.81
C PRO A 246 14.67 26.56 -27.07
N ALA A 247 14.44 25.68 -26.08
CA ALA A 247 15.24 24.46 -25.85
C ALA A 247 14.55 23.64 -24.75
N THR A 248 13.88 22.54 -25.10
CA THR A 248 13.23 21.66 -24.10
C THR A 248 14.29 20.84 -23.35
N GLN A 249 14.98 21.49 -22.42
CA GLN A 249 15.38 20.89 -21.15
C GLN A 249 14.14 20.91 -20.26
N GLN A 250 13.22 19.96 -20.44
CA GLN A 250 12.28 19.69 -19.34
C GLN A 250 13.13 19.09 -18.22
N SER A 251 13.47 19.90 -17.23
CA SER A 251 14.17 19.40 -16.04
C SER A 251 13.24 18.39 -15.37
N TYR A 252 13.84 17.33 -14.83
CA TYR A 252 13.13 16.33 -14.03
C TYR A 252 12.35 16.95 -12.85
N ASP A 253 12.65 18.19 -12.47
CA ASP A 253 12.00 18.94 -11.40
C ASP A 253 10.55 19.34 -11.74
N GLU A 254 10.22 19.60 -13.00
CA GLU A 254 8.83 19.89 -13.43
C GLU A 254 7.92 18.66 -13.36
N LEU A 255 8.48 17.45 -13.39
CA LEU A 255 7.72 16.19 -13.26
C LEU A 255 7.40 15.84 -11.80
N LEU A 256 8.10 16.46 -10.83
CA LEU A 256 7.95 16.20 -9.40
C LEU A 256 7.14 17.28 -8.67
N ASN A 257 7.04 18.49 -9.22
CA ASN A 257 6.16 19.54 -8.72
C ASN A 257 4.82 19.51 -9.47
N PRO A 258 3.69 19.22 -8.81
CA PRO A 258 2.40 19.39 -9.46
C PRO A 258 2.24 20.88 -9.81
N THR A 259 2.15 21.19 -11.09
CA THR A 259 1.53 22.42 -11.59
C THR A 259 0.01 22.31 -11.39
N ILE A 260 -0.42 22.10 -10.14
CA ILE A 260 -1.80 22.36 -9.77
C ILE A 260 -1.81 23.87 -9.53
N GLU A 261 -2.21 24.64 -10.55
CA GLU A 261 -2.79 25.95 -10.31
C GLU A 261 -3.70 25.80 -9.10
N HIS A 262 -3.41 26.56 -8.04
CA HIS A 262 -4.02 26.50 -6.71
C HIS A 262 -5.55 26.37 -6.76
N THR A 263 -6.04 25.18 -7.03
CA THR A 263 -7.44 24.85 -6.89
C THR A 263 -7.60 24.74 -5.40
N ASN A 264 -8.40 25.62 -4.81
CA ASN A 264 -8.73 25.52 -3.40
C ASN A 264 -9.32 24.12 -3.17
N ILE A 265 -8.54 23.21 -2.57
CA ILE A 265 -8.94 21.82 -2.37
C ILE A 265 -10.24 21.73 -1.55
N LEU A 266 -10.57 22.79 -0.80
CA LEU A 266 -11.80 22.94 -0.04
C LEU A 266 -13.03 23.19 -0.91
N GLU A 267 -12.85 23.71 -2.12
CA GLU A 267 -13.91 23.96 -3.12
C GLU A 267 -13.95 22.87 -4.20
N TYR A 268 -12.95 21.98 -4.21
CA TYR A 268 -12.87 20.91 -5.17
C TYR A 268 -14.04 19.92 -4.98
N SER A 269 -14.69 19.57 -6.09
CA SER A 269 -15.73 18.54 -6.12
C SER A 269 -15.40 17.52 -7.21
N PRO A 270 -15.33 16.21 -6.88
CA PRO A 270 -15.13 15.14 -7.85
C PRO A 270 -16.17 15.19 -8.97
N ARG A 271 -15.73 14.95 -10.21
CA ARG A 271 -16.66 14.88 -11.35
C ARG A 271 -17.39 13.54 -11.35
N ILE A 272 -18.66 13.56 -10.97
CA ILE A 272 -19.56 12.40 -11.06
C ILE A 272 -20.38 12.48 -12.35
N ASN A 273 -20.36 11.44 -13.18
CA ASN A 273 -21.18 11.38 -14.39
C ASN A 273 -22.66 11.06 -14.06
N PRO A 274 -23.61 11.20 -15.00
CA PRO A 274 -25.02 10.87 -14.75
C PRO A 274 -25.29 9.41 -14.35
N ALA A 275 -24.33 8.51 -14.59
CA ALA A 275 -24.39 7.11 -14.18
C ALA A 275 -23.92 6.89 -12.72
N GLY A 276 -23.52 7.94 -12.01
CA GLY A 276 -23.03 7.88 -10.63
C GLY A 276 -21.56 7.45 -10.52
N GLU A 277 -20.79 7.56 -11.58
CA GLU A 277 -19.39 7.11 -11.63
C GLU A 277 -18.45 8.30 -11.54
N TRP A 278 -17.40 8.15 -10.75
CA TRP A 278 -16.38 9.19 -10.62
C TRP A 278 -15.45 9.14 -11.83
N VAL A 279 -15.43 10.22 -12.59
CA VAL A 279 -14.55 10.43 -13.75
C VAL A 279 -13.34 11.20 -13.28
N LEU A 280 -12.17 10.56 -13.32
CA LEU A 280 -10.95 11.13 -12.74
C LEU A 280 -10.42 12.31 -13.56
N SER A 281 -10.07 13.38 -12.86
CA SER A 281 -9.22 14.48 -13.32
C SER A 281 -7.74 14.23 -12.99
N GLU A 282 -6.84 15.08 -13.48
CA GLU A 282 -5.42 15.01 -13.10
C GLU A 282 -5.23 15.24 -11.59
N LEU A 283 -6.00 16.17 -11.01
CA LEU A 283 -6.01 16.41 -9.55
C LEU A 283 -6.48 15.19 -8.76
N ASP A 284 -7.50 14.46 -9.25
CA ASP A 284 -7.93 13.23 -8.60
C ASP A 284 -6.83 12.17 -8.55
N VAL A 285 -6.06 12.04 -9.65
CA VAL A 285 -4.94 11.08 -9.73
C VAL A 285 -3.86 11.44 -8.71
N GLU A 286 -3.59 12.73 -8.52
CA GLU A 286 -2.67 13.24 -7.49
C GLU A 286 -3.15 12.89 -6.08
N CYS A 287 -4.41 13.20 -5.77
CA CYS A 287 -5.02 12.89 -4.49
C CYS A 287 -5.03 11.37 -4.21
N ILE A 288 -5.34 10.55 -5.22
CA ILE A 288 -5.28 9.08 -5.11
C ILE A 288 -3.85 8.61 -4.86
N CYS A 289 -2.85 9.18 -5.54
CA CYS A 289 -1.45 8.82 -5.33
C CYS A 289 -1.00 9.10 -3.89
N ILE A 290 -1.35 10.27 -3.34
CA ILE A 290 -1.07 10.64 -1.96
C ILE A 290 -1.80 9.71 -0.99
N GLY A 291 -3.11 9.53 -1.19
CA GLY A 291 -3.95 8.67 -0.36
C GLY A 291 -3.47 7.23 -0.35
N ALA A 292 -3.07 6.68 -1.52
CA ALA A 292 -2.49 5.35 -1.63
C ALA A 292 -1.12 5.25 -0.96
N GLY A 293 -0.30 6.31 -0.99
CA GLY A 293 0.97 6.34 -0.26
C GLY A 293 0.81 6.37 1.26
N ILE A 294 -0.26 6.98 1.78
CA ILE A 294 -0.53 7.10 3.22
C ILE A 294 -1.32 5.90 3.76
N LEU A 295 -2.38 5.51 3.06
CA LEU A 295 -3.35 4.50 3.50
C LEU A 295 -3.08 3.10 2.91
N GLY A 296 -2.22 3.01 1.89
CA GLY A 296 -1.87 1.76 1.25
C GLY A 296 -1.25 0.79 2.24
N CYS A 297 -1.79 -0.42 2.31
CA CYS A 297 -1.26 -1.53 3.08
C CYS A 297 -0.81 -2.65 2.12
N GLY A 298 0.33 -3.29 2.38
CA GLY A 298 0.90 -4.34 1.54
C GLY A 298 1.99 -3.84 0.58
N GLY A 299 2.87 -4.75 0.14
CA GLY A 299 4.11 -4.48 -0.60
C GLY A 299 3.96 -3.97 -2.04
N GLY A 300 3.01 -3.08 -2.31
CA GLY A 300 2.72 -2.50 -3.64
C GLY A 300 3.73 -1.44 -4.11
N GLY A 301 4.70 -1.05 -3.27
CA GLY A 301 5.74 -0.09 -3.63
C GLY A 301 5.25 1.36 -3.73
N ASN A 302 6.03 2.22 -4.40
CA ASN A 302 5.72 3.63 -4.55
C ASN A 302 4.62 3.85 -5.63
N PRO A 303 3.50 4.54 -5.32
CA PRO A 303 2.39 4.77 -6.27
C PRO A 303 2.75 5.68 -7.45
N HIS A 304 3.92 6.33 -7.43
CA HIS A 304 4.37 7.29 -8.45
C HIS A 304 4.29 6.76 -9.89
N MET A 305 4.73 5.52 -10.15
CA MET A 305 4.64 4.95 -11.51
C MET A 305 3.19 4.76 -11.96
N GLY A 306 2.28 4.41 -11.04
CA GLY A 306 0.85 4.35 -11.31
C GLY A 306 0.26 5.71 -11.64
N LYS A 307 0.64 6.74 -10.87
CA LYS A 307 0.27 8.14 -11.13
C LYS A 307 0.70 8.58 -12.54
N LEU A 308 1.97 8.41 -12.89
CA LEU A 308 2.48 8.83 -14.21
C LEU A 308 1.73 8.16 -15.36
N ARG A 309 1.43 6.86 -15.23
CA ARG A 309 0.64 6.12 -16.22
C ARG A 309 -0.78 6.67 -16.36
N SER A 310 -1.46 6.94 -15.23
CA SER A 310 -2.80 7.51 -15.23
C SER A 310 -2.83 8.91 -15.87
N LEU A 311 -1.87 9.78 -15.50
CA LEU A 311 -1.74 11.11 -16.08
C LEU A 311 -1.47 11.05 -17.60
N LYS A 312 -0.59 10.15 -18.05
CA LYS A 312 -0.33 9.95 -19.48
C LYS A 312 -1.61 9.50 -20.22
N ALA A 313 -2.37 8.58 -19.65
CA ALA A 313 -3.63 8.13 -20.25
C ALA A 313 -4.65 9.27 -20.37
N LEU A 314 -4.79 10.11 -19.34
CA LEU A 314 -5.65 11.30 -19.40
C LEU A 314 -5.19 12.30 -20.49
N LYS A 315 -3.88 12.56 -20.58
CA LYS A 315 -3.28 13.39 -21.64
C LYS A 315 -3.51 12.83 -23.05
N ASP A 316 -3.57 11.51 -23.19
CA ASP A 316 -3.91 10.82 -24.44
C ASP A 316 -5.42 10.82 -24.75
N GLY A 317 -6.20 11.62 -24.02
CA GLY A 317 -7.65 11.76 -24.20
C GLY A 317 -8.45 10.56 -23.71
N LYS A 318 -7.85 9.65 -22.93
CA LYS A 318 -8.58 8.54 -22.32
C LYS A 318 -9.34 9.03 -21.10
N THR A 319 -10.37 8.28 -20.73
CA THR A 319 -11.17 8.55 -19.53
C THR A 319 -10.98 7.42 -18.54
N ILE A 320 -10.65 7.77 -17.29
CA ILE A 320 -10.53 6.81 -16.20
C ILE A 320 -11.76 6.97 -15.30
N ARG A 321 -12.42 5.84 -14.99
CA ARG A 321 -13.64 5.79 -14.18
C ARG A 321 -13.41 4.98 -12.92
N VAL A 322 -13.84 5.51 -11.79
CA VAL A 322 -13.98 4.77 -10.53
C VAL A 322 -15.45 4.44 -10.33
N ILE A 323 -15.74 3.15 -10.19
CA ILE A 323 -17.09 2.60 -10.10
C ILE A 323 -17.24 1.96 -8.72
N SER A 324 -18.23 2.39 -7.95
CA SER A 324 -18.56 1.79 -6.64
C SER A 324 -19.00 0.32 -6.82
N PRO A 325 -18.72 -0.59 -5.88
CA PRO A 325 -19.16 -1.98 -5.94
C PRO A 325 -20.67 -2.16 -6.18
N GLU A 326 -21.51 -1.32 -5.59
CA GLU A 326 -22.97 -1.36 -5.71
C GLU A 326 -23.41 -1.04 -7.15
N ARG A 327 -22.84 0.02 -7.72
CA ARG A 327 -23.03 0.35 -9.14
C ARG A 327 -22.54 -0.77 -10.04
N CYS A 328 -21.36 -1.31 -9.76
CA CYS A 328 -20.77 -2.42 -10.48
C CYS A 328 -21.74 -3.62 -10.51
N ALA A 329 -22.28 -4.01 -9.35
CA ALA A 329 -23.27 -5.08 -9.22
C ALA A 329 -24.58 -4.78 -9.98
N SER A 330 -25.06 -3.53 -9.98
CA SER A 330 -26.28 -3.14 -10.72
C SER A 330 -26.13 -3.25 -12.24
N LEU A 331 -24.89 -3.21 -12.76
CA LEU A 331 -24.58 -3.35 -14.17
C LEU A 331 -24.35 -4.82 -14.58
N MET A 332 -24.29 -5.72 -13.61
CA MET A 332 -23.98 -7.12 -13.83
C MET A 332 -25.23 -7.97 -13.94
N THR A 333 -25.11 -9.03 -14.73
CA THR A 333 -26.03 -10.16 -14.77
C THR A 333 -25.29 -11.39 -14.27
N ASP A 334 -25.99 -12.50 -14.07
CA ASP A 334 -25.37 -13.79 -13.70
C ASP A 334 -24.35 -14.31 -14.73
N LYS A 335 -24.32 -13.70 -15.93
CA LYS A 335 -23.39 -14.01 -17.02
C LYS A 335 -22.24 -13.00 -17.15
N SER A 336 -22.24 -11.93 -16.36
CA SER A 336 -21.18 -10.92 -16.39
C SER A 336 -19.90 -11.48 -15.80
N LEU A 337 -18.77 -11.17 -16.45
CA LEU A 337 -17.44 -11.56 -15.99
C LEU A 337 -16.72 -10.35 -15.42
N VAL A 338 -16.17 -10.53 -14.22
CA VAL A 338 -15.25 -9.59 -13.61
C VAL A 338 -13.89 -10.26 -13.55
N THR A 339 -12.89 -9.64 -14.16
CA THR A 339 -11.53 -10.13 -14.13
C THR A 339 -10.63 -9.13 -13.44
N THR A 340 -9.65 -9.64 -12.70
CA THR A 340 -8.58 -8.85 -12.10
C THR A 340 -7.29 -9.23 -12.77
N VAL A 341 -6.50 -8.24 -13.18
CA VAL A 341 -5.16 -8.47 -13.69
C VAL A 341 -4.16 -8.17 -12.59
N ALA A 342 -3.25 -9.10 -12.36
CA ALA A 342 -2.12 -8.91 -11.47
C ALA A 342 -0.83 -9.17 -12.24
N PHE A 343 0.24 -8.48 -11.86
CA PHE A 343 1.59 -8.81 -12.30
C PHE A 343 2.17 -9.88 -11.38
N MET A 344 2.85 -10.87 -11.95
CA MET A 344 3.57 -11.91 -11.21
C MET A 344 5.03 -11.90 -11.61
N GLY A 345 5.93 -12.00 -10.62
CA GLY A 345 7.38 -11.99 -10.84
C GLY A 345 8.11 -11.08 -9.85
N ALA A 346 9.41 -10.89 -10.07
CA ALA A 346 10.24 -10.02 -9.24
C ALA A 346 9.77 -8.55 -9.37
N PRO A 347 9.39 -7.87 -8.27
CA PRO A 347 8.94 -6.47 -8.32
C PRO A 347 9.95 -5.52 -8.95
N ALA A 348 11.25 -5.80 -8.86
CA ALA A 348 12.29 -4.97 -9.48
C ALA A 348 12.12 -4.83 -11.00
N ILE A 349 11.56 -5.83 -11.68
CA ILE A 349 11.38 -5.80 -13.14
C ILE A 349 10.41 -4.69 -13.58
N ILE A 350 9.34 -4.41 -12.82
CA ILE A 350 8.40 -3.33 -13.17
C ILE A 350 8.99 -1.93 -12.94
N ILE A 351 10.04 -1.85 -12.12
CA ILE A 351 10.78 -0.62 -11.83
C ILE A 351 11.85 -0.40 -12.91
N GLU A 352 12.58 -1.46 -13.28
CA GLU A 352 13.70 -1.40 -14.23
C GLU A 352 13.27 -1.37 -15.70
N LYS A 353 12.16 -2.04 -16.03
CA LYS A 353 11.64 -2.11 -17.39
C LYS A 353 10.33 -1.34 -17.49
N LEU A 354 10.32 -0.36 -18.39
CA LEU A 354 9.10 0.39 -18.71
C LEU A 354 8.04 -0.56 -19.28
N VAL A 355 6.83 -0.44 -18.76
CA VAL A 355 5.65 -1.11 -19.33
C VAL A 355 5.31 -0.47 -20.67
N GLN A 356 5.07 -1.30 -21.69
CA GLN A 356 4.62 -0.86 -23.00
C GLN A 356 3.17 -0.33 -22.96
N GLY A 357 2.41 -0.67 -21.91
CA GLY A 357 1.04 -0.20 -21.66
C GLY A 357 -0.04 -1.10 -22.23
N GLY A 358 0.34 -2.15 -22.99
CA GLY A 358 -0.58 -3.13 -23.56
C GLY A 358 -0.72 -4.40 -22.72
N GLU A 359 0.15 -4.63 -21.74
CA GLU A 359 0.26 -5.90 -21.01
C GLU A 359 -1.06 -6.27 -20.33
N THR A 360 -1.65 -5.33 -19.59
CA THR A 360 -2.91 -5.54 -18.88
C THR A 360 -4.07 -5.84 -19.84
N CYS A 361 -4.15 -5.11 -20.96
CA CYS A 361 -5.17 -5.34 -21.98
C CYS A 361 -4.98 -6.71 -22.67
N ALA A 362 -3.74 -7.06 -23.02
CA ALA A 362 -3.40 -8.33 -23.63
C ALA A 362 -3.75 -9.51 -22.71
N SER A 363 -3.46 -9.41 -21.41
CA SER A 363 -3.84 -10.43 -20.43
C SER A 363 -5.36 -10.61 -20.33
N ILE A 364 -6.13 -9.53 -20.38
CA ILE A 364 -7.61 -9.61 -20.38
C ILE A 364 -8.11 -10.26 -21.66
N SER A 365 -7.59 -9.86 -22.82
CA SER A 365 -7.97 -10.46 -24.11
C SER A 365 -7.65 -11.95 -24.14
N ALA A 366 -6.46 -12.35 -23.67
CA ALA A 366 -6.08 -13.75 -23.59
C ALA A 366 -7.01 -14.55 -22.66
N MET A 367 -7.36 -13.99 -21.49
CA MET A 367 -8.33 -14.63 -20.59
C MET A 367 -9.70 -14.77 -21.25
N LEU A 368 -10.17 -13.72 -21.95
CA LEU A 368 -11.44 -13.74 -22.66
C LEU A 368 -11.46 -14.79 -23.78
N ASP A 369 -10.36 -14.95 -24.51
CA ASP A 369 -10.22 -15.98 -25.54
C ASP A 369 -10.31 -17.40 -24.94
N VAL A 370 -9.61 -17.64 -23.83
CA VAL A 370 -9.68 -18.89 -23.07
C VAL A 370 -11.10 -19.14 -22.56
N TYR A 371 -11.76 -18.11 -22.04
CA TYR A 371 -13.15 -18.20 -21.58
C TYR A 371 -14.10 -18.55 -22.73
N ASN A 372 -13.99 -17.87 -23.87
CA ASN A 372 -14.84 -18.06 -25.05
C ASN A 372 -14.62 -19.42 -25.72
N LYS A 373 -13.42 -19.98 -25.63
CA LYS A 373 -13.11 -21.35 -26.06
C LYS A 373 -13.62 -22.44 -25.12
N GLY A 374 -14.32 -22.06 -24.06
CA GLY A 374 -14.99 -23.02 -23.20
C GLY A 374 -14.21 -23.38 -21.96
N ALA A 375 -13.49 -22.47 -21.30
CA ALA A 375 -12.99 -22.68 -19.93
C ALA A 375 -14.11 -22.69 -18.85
N ARG A 376 -15.34 -23.03 -19.25
CA ARG A 376 -16.45 -23.56 -18.45
C ARG A 376 -16.96 -24.93 -18.97
N CYS A 377 -16.29 -25.56 -19.93
CA CYS A 377 -16.61 -26.89 -20.45
C CYS A 377 -15.72 -27.94 -19.76
N PRO A 378 -16.30 -29.02 -19.19
CA PRO A 378 -15.57 -30.19 -18.69
C PRO A 378 -14.71 -30.94 -19.73
N GLU A 379 -14.64 -30.46 -20.97
CA GLU A 379 -14.08 -31.17 -22.14
C GLU A 379 -12.83 -30.51 -22.75
N ALA A 380 -12.33 -29.39 -22.21
CA ALA A 380 -11.06 -28.81 -22.67
C ALA A 380 -9.88 -29.66 -22.18
N ASP A 381 -8.90 -29.95 -23.06
CA ASP A 381 -7.70 -30.72 -22.72
C ASP A 381 -6.71 -29.87 -21.92
N ILE A 382 -6.94 -29.81 -20.60
CA ILE A 382 -6.10 -29.06 -19.65
C ILE A 382 -4.86 -29.90 -19.32
N LYS A 383 -3.70 -29.42 -19.76
CA LYS A 383 -2.40 -30.04 -19.47
C LYS A 383 -1.83 -29.49 -18.17
N SER A 384 -0.97 -30.27 -17.53
CA SER A 384 -0.23 -29.85 -16.34
C SER A 384 1.26 -30.08 -16.55
N ASN A 385 2.09 -29.09 -16.21
CA ASN A 385 3.53 -29.28 -16.23
C ASN A 385 4.04 -29.89 -14.90
N GLU A 386 5.34 -30.17 -14.83
CA GLU A 386 6.00 -30.78 -13.67
C GLU A 386 5.90 -29.94 -12.38
N THR A 387 5.58 -28.64 -12.51
CA THR A 387 5.39 -27.73 -11.37
C THR A 387 3.93 -27.55 -10.97
N GLY A 388 3.00 -28.30 -11.59
CA GLY A 388 1.57 -28.28 -11.27
C GLY A 388 0.79 -27.13 -11.90
N VAL A 389 1.41 -26.35 -12.81
CA VAL A 389 0.73 -25.29 -13.55
C VAL A 389 -0.16 -25.92 -14.63
N ARG A 390 -1.44 -25.55 -14.63
CA ARG A 390 -2.43 -26.01 -15.61
C ARG A 390 -2.52 -25.05 -16.79
N TYR A 391 -2.45 -25.55 -18.02
CA TYR A 391 -2.42 -24.76 -19.25
C TYR A 391 -3.15 -25.45 -20.41
N ILE A 392 -3.38 -24.73 -21.51
CA ILE A 392 -3.96 -25.22 -22.77
C ILE A 392 -2.90 -24.96 -23.84
N ASP A 393 -2.60 -25.93 -24.71
CA ASP A 393 -1.61 -25.71 -25.78
C ASP A 393 -2.00 -24.52 -26.68
N ASP A 394 -0.99 -23.79 -27.17
CA ASP A 394 -1.10 -22.60 -28.03
C ASP A 394 -1.65 -21.30 -27.36
N TYR A 395 -1.70 -21.22 -26.02
CA TYR A 395 -1.99 -20.01 -25.21
C TYR A 395 -1.09 -19.94 -23.97
#